data_AF-A0A7X0PK13-F1
#
_entry.id   AF-A0A7X0PK13-F1
#
_cell.length_a   1.000
_cell.length_b   1.000
_cell.length_c   1.000
_cell.angle_alpha   90.00
_cell.angle_beta   90.00
_cell.angle_gamma   90.00
#
_symmetry.space_group_name_H-M   'P 1'
#
loop_
_entity.id
_entity.type
_entity.pdbx_description
1 polymer ?
#
loop_
_entity_poly.entity_id
_entity_poly.type
_entity_poly.pdbx_seq_one_letter_code
_entity_poly.pdbx_strand_id
1 'polypeptide(L)' 'MSAIVVQGEMWLTCAGRERHLLPGDAFTLDRNEPHAERYGAQGATYWVARRNPQD' A
#
# COMPACT_ATOMS: atom_id res chain seq x y z
N MET A 1 7.81 3.89 -3.69
CA MET A 1 7.88 3.51 -2.27
C MET A 1 7.66 2.02 -2.14
N SER A 2 8.13 1.43 -1.06
CA SER A 2 7.87 0.02 -0.71
C SER A 2 7.18 -0.04 0.64
N ALA A 3 6.22 -0.93 0.81
CA ALA A 3 5.45 -1.08 2.04
C ALA A 3 5.14 -2.55 2.34
N ILE A 4 4.92 -2.84 3.63
CA ILE A 4 4.43 -4.14 4.12
C ILE A 4 3.27 -3.91 5.08
N VAL A 5 2.17 -4.66 4.91
CA VAL A 5 1.03 -4.63 5.82
C VAL A 5 1.38 -5.42 7.07
N VAL A 6 1.16 -4.84 8.25
CA VAL A 6 1.48 -5.45 9.54
C VAL A 6 0.24 -5.74 10.41
N GLN A 7 -0.90 -5.10 10.12
CA GLN A 7 -2.18 -5.36 10.79
C GLN A 7 -3.35 -4.97 9.89
N GLY A 8 -4.46 -5.69 10.02
CA GLY A 8 -5.70 -5.41 9.29
C GLY A 8 -5.61 -5.83 7.83
N GLU A 9 -6.50 -5.29 7.00
CA GLU A 9 -6.58 -5.63 5.58
C GLU A 9 -6.90 -4.39 4.74
N MET A 10 -6.41 -4.38 3.50
CA MET A 10 -6.73 -3.32 2.55
C MET A 10 -6.86 -3.84 1.13
N TRP A 11 -7.57 -3.07 0.33
CA TRP A 11 -7.61 -3.20 -1.12
C TRP A 11 -6.91 -1.99 -1.71
N LEU A 12 -5.89 -2.27 -2.52
CA LEU A 12 -5.13 -1.26 -3.24
C LEU A 12 -5.49 -1.35 -4.73
N THR A 13 -6.06 -0.27 -5.26
CA THR A 13 -6.36 -0.17 -6.69
C THR A 13 -5.34 0.74 -7.39
N CYS A 14 -4.66 0.21 -8.40
CA CYS A 14 -3.76 0.96 -9.28
C CYS A 14 -4.13 0.68 -10.73
N ALA A 15 -4.24 1.72 -11.56
CA ALA A 15 -4.65 1.60 -12.96
C ALA A 15 -5.89 0.69 -13.19
N GLY A 16 -6.89 0.79 -12.30
CA GLY A 16 -8.13 -0.01 -12.36
C GLY A 16 -7.99 -1.47 -11.91
N ARG A 17 -6.82 -1.91 -11.44
CA ARG A 17 -6.59 -3.26 -10.91
C ARG A 17 -6.53 -3.22 -9.39
N GLU A 18 -7.48 -3.89 -8.76
CA GLU A 18 -7.54 -4.02 -7.30
C GLU A 18 -6.76 -5.27 -6.84
N ARG A 19 -5.98 -5.12 -5.76
CA ARG A 19 -5.35 -6.22 -5.04
C ARG A 19 -5.73 -6.14 -3.57
N HIS A 20 -6.22 -7.26 -3.03
CA HIS A 20 -6.42 -7.45 -1.60
C HIS A 20 -5.10 -7.81 -0.93
N LEU A 21 -4.78 -7.13 0.18
CA LEU A 21 -3.53 -7.24 0.91
C LEU A 21 -3.83 -7.55 2.38
N LEU A 22 -3.16 -8.58 2.90
CA LEU A 22 -3.24 -9.08 4.26
C LEU A 22 -1.92 -8.83 5.02
N PRO A 23 -1.88 -9.03 6.35
CA PRO A 23 -0.64 -8.91 7.10
C PRO A 23 0.44 -9.86 6.55
N GLY A 24 1.63 -9.30 6.28
CA GLY A 24 2.73 -9.99 5.61
C GLY A 24 2.84 -9.69 4.12
N ASP A 25 1.78 -9.22 3.47
CA ASP A 25 1.83 -8.85 2.06
C ASP A 25 2.60 -7.54 1.86
N ALA A 26 3.43 -7.51 0.82
CA ALA A 26 4.19 -6.35 0.41
C ALA A 26 3.64 -5.70 -0.86
N PHE A 27 3.81 -4.40 -0.98
CA PHE A 27 3.49 -3.66 -2.21
C PHE A 27 4.46 -2.53 -2.49
N THR A 28 4.51 -2.14 -3.76
CA THR A 28 5.26 -0.98 -4.26
C THR A 28 4.33 -0.05 -5.00
N LEU A 29 4.57 1.25 -4.85
CA LEU A 29 3.92 2.30 -5.64
C LEU A 29 4.99 3.21 -6.23
N ASP A 30 4.91 3.48 -7.53
CA ASP A 30 5.79 4.45 -8.17
C ASP A 30 5.52 5.87 -7.64
N ARG A 31 6.47 6.77 -7.87
CA ARG A 31 6.31 8.16 -7.45
C ARG A 31 5.11 8.75 -8.18
N ASN A 32 4.18 9.32 -7.42
CA ASN A 32 2.94 9.94 -7.93
C ASN A 32 2.00 8.97 -8.65
N GLU A 33 2.16 7.65 -8.51
CA GLU A 33 1.21 6.68 -9.04
C GLU A 33 -0.18 6.92 -8.45
N PRO A 34 -1.22 7.23 -9.26
CA PRO A 34 -2.58 7.37 -8.75
C PRO A 34 -3.09 6.04 -8.21
N HIS A 35 -3.57 6.06 -6.97
CA HIS A 35 -4.11 4.86 -6.33
C HIS A 35 -5.32 5.22 -5.45
N ALA A 36 -6.16 4.22 -5.23
CA ALA A 36 -7.24 4.27 -4.26
C ALA A 36 -7.04 3.16 -3.22
N GLU A 37 -7.34 3.47 -1.97
CA GLU A 37 -7.25 2.55 -0.85
C GLU A 37 -8.63 2.38 -0.24
N ARG A 38 -9.02 1.13 -0.01
CA ARG A 38 -10.18 0.77 0.80
C ARG A 38 -9.70 -0.13 1.92
N TYR A 39 -10.16 0.12 3.15
CA TYR A 39 -9.73 -0.65 4.32
C TYR A 39 -10.86 -1.56 4.82
N GLY A 40 -10.47 -2.66 5.46
CA GLY A 40 -11.42 -3.52 6.18
C GLY A 40 -11.98 -2.85 7.43
N ALA A 41 -12.89 -3.55 8.12
CA ALA A 41 -13.59 -3.02 9.30
C ALA A 41 -12.65 -2.61 10.45
N GLN A 42 -11.46 -3.21 10.53
CA GLN A 42 -10.44 -2.92 11.53
C GLN A 42 -9.37 -1.93 11.02
N GLY A 43 -9.55 -1.36 9.83
CA GLY A 43 -8.51 -0.57 9.17
C GLY A 43 -7.34 -1.41 8.65
N ALA A 44 -6.25 -0.73 8.30
CA ALA A 44 -4.97 -1.33 7.95
C ALA A 44 -3.82 -0.50 8.54
N THR A 45 -2.77 -1.17 9.01
CA THR A 45 -1.49 -0.54 9.38
C THR A 45 -0.40 -1.15 8.51
N TYR A 46 0.42 -0.31 7.90
CA TYR A 46 1.55 -0.73 7.09
C TYR A 46 2.78 0.15 7.37
N TRP A 47 3.97 -0.46 7.27
CA TRP A 47 5.23 0.28 7.33
C TRP A 47 5.68 0.64 5.93
N VAL A 48 6.13 1.88 5.75
CA VAL A 48 6.56 2.41 4.46
C VAL A 48 8.03 2.79 4.50
N ALA A 49 8.78 2.30 3.52
CA ALA A 49 10.09 2.82 3.17
C ALA A 49 9.95 3.76 1.95
N ARG A 50 10.25 5.05 2.16
CA ARG A 50 10.35 6.05 1.10
C ARG A 50 11.80 6.47 0.93
N ARG A 51 12.36 6.26 -0.26
CA ARG A 51 13.62 6.90 -0.64
C ARG A 51 13.31 8.31 -1.09
N ASN A 52 13.89 9.31 -0.42
CA ASN A 52 13.89 10.68 -0.90
C ASN A 52 15.27 10.95 -1.52
N PRO A 53 15.41 10.96 -2.86
CA PRO A 53 16.64 11.38 -3.49
C PRO A 53 16.95 12.81 -3.04
N GLN A 54 18.20 13.09 -2.68
CA GLN A 54 18.71 14.45 -2.64
C GLN A 54 19.15 14.80 -4.07
N ASP A 55 18.71 15.94 -4.57
CA ASP A 55 19.16 16.53 -5.83
C ASP A 55 20.61 17.04 -5.70
#